data_AF-A0A966M6K2-F1
#
_entry.id   AF-A0A966M6K2-F1
#
_cell.length_a   1.000
_cell.length_b   1.000
_cell.length_c   1.000
_cell.angle_alpha   90.00
_cell.angle_beta   90.00
_cell.angle_gamma   90.00
#
_symmetry.space_group_name_H-M   'P 1'
#
loop_
_entity.id
_entity.type
_entity.pdbx_description
1 polymer ?
#
loop_
_entity_poly.entity_id
_entity_poly.type
_entity_poly.pdbx_seq_one_letter_code
_entity_poly.pdbx_strand_id
1 'polypeptide(L)' 'MSITNATTIDEALAALAVNPKARVIQGGTDLMVEVNFNRTTIDSVVSLRRVAELR' A
#
# COMPACT_ATOMS: atom_id res chain seq x y z
N MET A 1 -1.27 11.72 -5.71
CA MET A 1 -1.27 10.27 -5.45
C MET A 1 0.16 9.76 -5.50
N SER A 2 0.65 9.09 -4.46
CA SER A 2 2.00 8.47 -4.43
C SER A 2 1.93 6.95 -4.28
N ILE A 3 2.93 6.25 -4.84
CA ILE A 3 3.01 4.79 -4.79
C ILE A 3 4.43 4.39 -4.38
N THR A 4 4.56 3.61 -3.32
CA THR A 4 5.82 3.01 -2.88
C THR A 4 5.77 1.50 -3.13
N ASN A 5 6.76 0.96 -3.84
CA ASN A 5 6.90 -0.47 -4.08
C ASN A 5 8.02 -1.02 -3.20
N ALA A 6 7.70 -1.39 -1.96
CA ALA A 6 8.69 -1.88 -1.02
C ALA A 6 9.19 -3.27 -1.42
N THR A 7 10.50 -3.49 -1.22
CA THR A 7 11.18 -4.76 -1.43
C THR A 7 11.66 -5.39 -0.14
N THR A 8 11.63 -4.64 0.97
CA THR A 8 11.90 -5.12 2.33
C THR A 8 10.84 -4.62 3.31
N ILE A 9 10.77 -5.23 4.50
CA ILE A 9 9.92 -4.76 5.59
C ILE A 9 10.31 -3.34 6.02
N ASP A 10 11.61 -3.06 6.11
CA ASP A 10 12.13 -1.76 6.53
C ASP A 10 11.71 -0.63 5.58
N GLU A 11 11.73 -0.88 4.27
CA GLU A 11 11.25 0.08 3.26
C GLU A 11 9.75 0.37 3.43
N ALA A 12 8.95 -0.65 3.70
CA ALA A 12 7.51 -0.50 3.93
C ALA A 12 7.23 0.31 5.21
N LEU A 13 7.94 0.00 6.31
CA LEU A 13 7.82 0.72 7.58
C LEU A 13 8.29 2.17 7.47
N ALA A 14 9.40 2.42 6.76
CA ALA A 14 9.88 3.78 6.51
C ALA A 14 8.85 4.61 5.73
N ALA A 15 8.23 4.02 4.70
CA ALA A 15 7.17 4.68 3.94
C ALA A 15 5.94 5.00 4.80
N LEU A 16 5.54 4.07 5.68
CA LEU A 16 4.45 4.28 6.63
C LEU A 16 4.78 5.30 7.71
N ALA A 17 6.03 5.40 8.15
CA ALA A 17 6.46 6.42 9.11
C ALA A 17 6.35 7.83 8.50
N VAL A 18 6.67 7.98 7.21
CA VAL A 18 6.51 9.25 6.47
C VAL A 18 5.04 9.58 6.24
N ASN A 19 4.22 8.58 5.89
CA ASN A 19 2.79 8.77 5.71
C ASN A 19 1.97 7.64 6.35
N PRO A 20 1.55 7.82 7.61
CA PRO A 20 0.79 6.81 8.35
C PRO A 20 -0.59 6.49 7.74
N LYS A 21 -1.10 7.32 6.82
CA LYS A 21 -2.39 7.11 6.15
C LYS A 21 -2.26 6.33 4.84
N ALA A 22 -1.05 5.97 4.41
CA ALA A 22 -0.85 5.22 3.18
C ALA A 22 -1.52 3.85 3.26
N ARG A 23 -2.31 3.49 2.23
CA ARG A 23 -2.98 2.19 2.17
C ARG A 23 -1.95 1.11 1.84
N VAL A 24 -1.84 0.10 2.68
CA VAL A 24 -0.98 -1.06 2.42
C VAL A 24 -1.73 -2.06 1.55
N ILE A 25 -1.08 -2.59 0.52
CA ILE A 25 -1.66 -3.63 -0.35
C ILE A 25 -0.69 -4.78 -0.61
N GLN A 26 -1.24 -6.00 -0.70
CA GLN A 26 -0.53 -7.18 -1.24
C GLN A 26 -0.96 -7.46 -2.69
N GLY A 27 -2.27 -7.64 -2.92
CA GLY A 27 -2.88 -7.86 -4.24
C GLY A 27 -3.74 -6.69 -4.74
N GLY A 28 -4.36 -5.93 -3.84
CA GLY A 28 -5.12 -4.71 -4.15
C GLY A 28 -6.61 -4.90 -4.50
N THR A 29 -7.11 -6.13 -4.54
CA THR A 29 -8.50 -6.42 -4.95
C THR A 29 -9.54 -5.73 -4.06
N ASP A 30 -9.45 -5.88 -2.75
CA ASP A 30 -10.42 -5.26 -1.83
C ASP A 30 -10.43 -3.74 -1.96
N LEU A 31 -9.24 -3.14 -2.03
CA LEU A 31 -9.07 -1.71 -2.20
C LEU A 31 -9.67 -1.22 -3.53
N MET A 32 -9.46 -1.95 -4.63
CA MET A 32 -10.01 -1.60 -5.93
C MET A 32 -11.54 -1.71 -5.95
N VAL A 33 -12.10 -2.72 -5.26
CA VAL A 33 -13.55 -2.84 -5.09
C VAL A 33 -14.11 -1.64 -4.33
N GLU A 34 -13.51 -1.23 -3.21
CA GLU A 34 -13.95 -0.05 -2.45
C GLU A 34 -13.94 1.23 -3.29
N VAL A 35 -12.88 1.44 -4.09
CA VAL A 35 -12.76 2.60 -4.99
C VAL A 35 -13.83 2.57 -6.08
N ASN A 36 -14.04 1.43 -6.74
CA ASN A 36 -15.02 1.30 -7.81
C ASN A 36 -16.45 1.57 -7.33
N PHE A 37 -16.77 1.22 -6.09
CA PHE A 37 -18.06 1.56 -5.47
C PHE A 37 -18.09 2.95 -4.83
N ASN A 38 -17.05 3.78 -5.06
CA ASN A 38 -16.90 5.13 -4.52
C ASN A 38 -17.01 5.20 -2.99
N ARG A 39 -16.58 4.13 -2.30
CA ARG A 39 -16.63 4.00 -0.82
C ARG A 39 -15.40 4.56 -0.13
N THR A 40 -14.29 4.66 -0.85
CA THR A 40 -13.03 5.22 -0.35
C THR A 40 -12.33 6.01 -1.43
N THR A 41 -11.61 7.05 -1.04
CA THR A 41 -10.58 7.69 -1.86
C THR A 41 -9.21 7.19 -1.45
N ILE A 42 -8.23 7.29 -2.36
CA ILE A 42 -6.85 6.85 -2.12
C ILE A 42 -5.90 7.99 -2.47
N ASP A 43 -5.11 8.40 -1.49
CA ASP A 43 -4.09 9.43 -1.68
C ASP A 43 -2.68 8.84 -1.83
N SER A 44 -2.42 7.68 -1.22
CA SER A 44 -1.11 7.02 -1.29
C SER A 44 -1.20 5.52 -0.99
N VAL A 45 -0.27 4.75 -1.57
CA VAL A 45 -0.24 3.29 -1.46
C VAL A 45 1.18 2.79 -1.19
N VAL A 46 1.30 1.80 -0.30
CA VAL A 46 2.52 0.99 -0.11
C VAL A 46 2.24 -0.44 -0.54
N SER A 47 2.89 -0.89 -1.61
CA SER A 47 2.78 -2.24 -2.13
C SER A 47 3.80 -3.17 -1.47
N LEU A 48 3.32 -4.29 -0.93
CA LEU A 48 4.12 -5.33 -0.28
C LEU A 48 4.43 -6.51 -1.20
N ARG A 49 3.95 -6.49 -2.45
CA ARG A 49 4.06 -7.61 -3.40
C ARG A 49 5.50 -8.09 -3.65
N ARG A 50 6.50 -7.20 -3.45
CA ARG A 50 7.92 -7.49 -3.66
C ARG A 50 8.71 -7.66 -2.36
N VAL A 51 8.08 -7.55 -1.19
CA VAL A 51 8.73 -7.79 0.09
C VAL A 51 8.95 -9.29 0.24
N ALA A 52 10.21 -9.72 0.19
CA ALA A 52 10.56 -11.16 0.16
C ALA A 52 10.26 -11.84 1.50
N GLU A 53 10.36 -11.11 2.60
CA GLU A 53 10.12 -11.54 3.97
C GLU A 53 8.63 -11.86 4.25
N LEU A 54 7.72 -11.46 3.36
CA LEU A 54 6.26 -11.66 3.47
C LEU A 54 5.72 -12.69 2.47
N ARG A 55 6.60 -13.50 1.86
CA ARG A 55 6.22 -14.56 0.92
C ARG A 55 5.95 -15.90 1.59
#